data_AF-A0A8T6NP57-F1
#
_entry.id   AF-A0A8T6NP57-F1
#
_cell.length_a   1.000
_cell.length_b   1.000
_cell.length_c   1.000
_cell.angle_alpha   90.00
_cell.angle_beta   90.00
_cell.angle_gamma   90.00
#
_symmetry.space_group_name_H-M   'P 1'
#
loop_
_entity.id
_entity.type
_entity.pdbx_description
1 polymer ?
#
loop_
_entity_poly.entity_id
_entity_poly.type
_entity_poly.pdbx_seq_one_letter_code
_entity_poly.pdbx_strand_id
1 'polypeptide(L)'
;MQRPDPRTFAQASFVVAVVIVVIFSLSLLIGFIQQDWVQIVQQIIWWISLILSSMGAFMGYAAQKDFEKMHVAEQVQQWAKFGLRFNVMYVILFSIIACLFVVISLFRV
;
A
#
# COMPACT_ATOMS: atom_id res chain seq x y z
N MET A 1 4.94 -28.54 -1.68
CA MET A 1 5.24 -27.14 -2.06
C MET A 1 6.08 -26.53 -0.94
N GLN A 2 7.26 -25.97 -1.25
CA GLN A 2 8.09 -25.27 -0.26
C GLN A 2 7.40 -23.97 0.18
N ARG A 3 7.35 -23.71 1.48
CA ARG A 3 6.79 -22.46 2.02
C ARG A 3 7.71 -21.30 1.59
N PRO A 4 7.18 -20.18 1.09
CA PRO A 4 7.98 -19.01 0.75
C PRO A 4 8.79 -18.52 1.95
N ASP A 5 10.01 -18.04 1.72
CA ASP A 5 10.85 -17.47 2.78
C ASP A 5 10.21 -16.17 3.33
N PRO A 6 9.91 -16.08 4.64
CA PRO A 6 9.32 -14.88 5.23
C PRO A 6 10.20 -13.64 5.09
N ARG A 7 11.52 -13.80 4.88
CA ARG A 7 12.42 -12.67 4.58
C ARG A 7 12.07 -12.01 3.24
N THR A 8 11.73 -12.82 2.24
CA THR A 8 11.28 -12.32 0.92
C THR A 8 9.95 -11.58 1.05
N PHE A 9 9.04 -12.06 1.89
CA PHE A 9 7.76 -11.37 2.16
C PHE A 9 7.95 -10.03 2.88
N ALA A 10 8.86 -9.97 3.86
CA ALA A 10 9.21 -8.70 4.52
C ALA A 10 9.78 -7.68 3.52
N GLN A 11 10.71 -8.13 2.67
CA GLN A 11 11.30 -7.28 1.63
C GLN A 11 10.26 -6.83 0.60
N ALA A 12 9.40 -7.74 0.12
CA ALA A 12 8.34 -7.40 -0.83
C ALA A 12 7.35 -6.39 -0.24
N SER A 13 6.94 -6.56 1.02
CA SER A 13 6.08 -5.61 1.74
C SER A 13 6.72 -4.21 1.82
N PHE A 14 8.02 -4.14 2.13
CA PHE A 14 8.77 -2.89 2.17
C PHE A 14 8.90 -2.23 0.79
N VAL A 15 9.25 -3.00 -0.24
CA VAL A 15 9.35 -2.51 -1.62
C VAL A 15 8.00 -1.95 -2.09
N VAL A 16 6.90 -2.66 -1.82
CA VAL A 16 5.55 -2.18 -2.14
C VAL A 16 5.25 -0.85 -1.45
N ALA A 17 5.60 -0.70 -0.17
CA ALA A 17 5.41 0.55 0.55
C ALA A 17 6.19 1.71 -0.11
N VAL A 18 7.46 1.50 -0.47
CA VAL A 18 8.30 2.51 -1.13
C VAL A 18 7.74 2.87 -2.52
N VAL A 19 7.35 1.87 -3.31
CA VAL A 19 6.76 2.08 -4.64
C VAL A 19 5.47 2.91 -4.53
N ILE A 20 4.64 2.63 -3.53
CA ILE A 20 3.41 3.40 -3.29
C ILE A 20 3.73 4.85 -2.93
N VAL A 21 4.75 5.13 -2.12
CA VAL A 21 5.18 6.51 -1.81
C VAL A 21 5.55 7.27 -3.08
N VAL A 22 6.31 6.64 -3.98
CA VAL A 22 6.73 7.25 -5.25
C VAL A 22 5.52 7.50 -6.14
N ILE A 23 4.65 6.50 -6.31
CA ILE A 23 3.43 6.62 -7.11
C ILE A 23 2.52 7.71 -6.55
N PHE A 24 2.34 7.78 -5.24
CA PHE A 24 1.52 8.79 -4.58
C PHE A 24 2.07 10.21 -4.80
N SER A 25 3.39 10.38 -4.62
CA SER A 25 4.06 11.66 -4.88
C SER A 25 3.90 12.11 -6.33
N LEU A 26 4.08 11.19 -7.28
CA LEU A 26 3.85 11.45 -8.71
C LEU A 26 2.38 11.78 -9.00
N SER A 27 1.44 11.06 -8.38
CA SER A 27 0.01 11.31 -8.52
C SER A 27 -0.38 12.71 -8.05
N LEU A 28 0.24 13.22 -6.97
CA LEU A 28 0.01 14.59 -6.51
C LEU A 28 0.52 15.63 -7.52
N LEU A 29 1.69 15.41 -8.12
CA LEU A 29 2.24 16.30 -9.17
C LEU A 29 1.35 16.30 -10.42
N ILE A 30 0.85 15.14 -10.81
CA ILE A 30 -0.03 14.97 -11.97
C ILE A 30 -1.40 15.62 -11.71
N GLY A 31 -1.86 15.67 -10.46
CA GLY A 31 -3.15 16.30 -10.09
C GLY A 31 -3.26 17.80 -10.40
N PHE A 32 -2.15 18.49 -10.70
CA PHE A 32 -2.19 19.88 -11.17
C PHE A 32 -2.59 19.99 -12.65
N ILE A 33 -2.55 18.89 -13.40
CA ILE A 33 -2.90 18.87 -14.82
C ILE A 33 -4.41 18.61 -14.95
N GLN A 34 -5.17 19.65 -15.28
CA GLN A 34 -6.64 19.60 -15.42
C GLN A 34 -7.09 19.03 -16.77
N GLN A 35 -6.56 17.87 -17.18
CA GLN A 35 -7.00 17.18 -18.39
C GLN A 35 -7.80 15.93 -18.03
N ASP A 36 -8.94 15.69 -18.70
CA ASP A 36 -9.87 14.62 -18.34
C ASP A 36 -9.22 13.22 -18.36
N TRP A 37 -8.38 12.94 -19.36
CA TRP A 37 -7.66 11.66 -19.45
C TRP A 37 -6.66 11.47 -18.31
N VAL A 38 -6.08 12.56 -17.79
CA VAL A 38 -5.14 12.52 -16.66
C VAL A 38 -5.88 12.12 -15.38
N GLN A 39 -7.09 12.63 -15.17
CA GLN A 39 -7.91 12.28 -14.03
C GLN A 39 -8.31 10.79 -14.04
N ILE A 40 -8.61 10.23 -15.22
CA ILE A 40 -8.89 8.80 -15.38
C ILE A 40 -7.67 7.95 -15.02
N VAL A 41 -6.49 8.30 -15.55
CA VAL A 41 -5.23 7.60 -15.23
C VAL A 41 -4.94 7.67 -13.72
N GLN A 42 -5.17 8.83 -13.10
CA GLN A 42 -5.00 9.02 -11.67
C GLN A 42 -5.93 8.11 -10.85
N GLN A 43 -7.20 7.98 -11.25
CA GLN A 43 -8.14 7.05 -10.60
C GLN A 43 -7.68 5.59 -10.71
N ILE A 44 -7.23 5.15 -11.90
CA ILE A 44 -6.71 3.79 -12.10
C ILE A 44 -5.53 3.53 -11.17
N ILE A 45 -4.58 4.47 -11.12
CA ILE A 45 -3.41 4.39 -10.25
C ILE A 45 -3.83 4.23 -8.78
N TRP A 46 -4.80 5.03 -8.33
CA TRP A 46 -5.28 4.97 -6.94
C TRP A 46 -5.86 3.60 -6.57
N TRP A 47 -6.70 3.02 -7.44
CA TRP A 47 -7.27 1.70 -7.19
C TRP A 47 -6.21 0.60 -7.18
N ILE A 48 -5.27 0.64 -8.12
CA ILE A 48 -4.16 -0.31 -8.17
C ILE A 48 -3.29 -0.19 -6.90
N SER A 49 -2.98 1.04 -6.48
CA SER A 49 -2.21 1.30 -5.26
C SER A 49 -2.89 0.74 -4.02
N LEU A 50 -4.23 0.82 -3.92
CA LEU A 50 -4.97 0.26 -2.79
C LEU A 50 -4.88 -1.27 -2.74
N ILE A 51 -4.99 -1.95 -3.89
CA ILE A 51 -4.85 -3.41 -3.98
C ILE A 51 -3.42 -3.82 -3.60
N LEU A 52 -2.41 -3.17 -4.20
CA LEU A 52 -1.01 -3.43 -3.92
C LEU A 52 -0.70 -3.21 -2.44
N SER A 53 -1.22 -2.13 -1.85
CA SER A 53 -1.00 -1.84 -0.43
C SER A 53 -1.64 -2.91 0.46
N SER A 54 -2.84 -3.37 0.13
CA SER A 54 -3.50 -4.47 0.87
C SER A 54 -2.67 -5.76 0.81
N MET A 55 -2.12 -6.09 -0.35
CA MET A 55 -1.19 -7.22 -0.50
C MET A 55 0.11 -7.00 0.29
N GLY A 56 0.66 -5.79 0.24
CA GLY A 56 1.84 -5.37 1.01
C GLY A 56 1.63 -5.52 2.51
N ALA A 57 0.49 -5.10 3.03
CA ALA A 57 0.09 -5.26 4.42
C ALA A 57 0.01 -6.74 4.79
N PHE A 58 -0.67 -7.55 3.99
CA PHE A 58 -0.77 -8.99 4.23
C PHE A 58 0.61 -9.67 4.28
N MET A 59 1.50 -9.36 3.33
CA MET A 59 2.87 -9.91 3.30
C MET A 59 3.67 -9.50 4.53
N GLY A 60 3.57 -8.23 4.95
CA GLY A 60 4.26 -7.73 6.16
C GLY A 60 3.75 -8.40 7.44
N TYR A 61 2.43 -8.61 7.53
CA TYR A 61 1.81 -9.31 8.65
C TYR A 61 2.21 -10.78 8.72
N ALA A 62 2.17 -11.48 7.57
CA ALA A 62 2.58 -12.88 7.48
C ALA A 62 4.05 -13.04 7.88
N ALA A 63 4.94 -12.19 7.37
CA ALA A 63 6.36 -12.20 7.72
C ALA A 63 6.59 -11.98 9.22
N GLN A 64 5.90 -11.02 9.84
CA GLN A 64 6.03 -10.78 11.28
C GLN A 64 5.62 -11.99 12.13
N LYS A 65 4.49 -12.63 11.78
CA LYS A 65 3.99 -13.80 12.50
C LYS A 65 4.95 -14.98 12.43
N ASP A 66 5.66 -15.12 11.31
CA ASP A 66 6.69 -16.15 11.15
C ASP A 66 8.00 -15.76 11.86
N PHE A 67 8.33 -14.47 11.95
CA PHE A 67 9.51 -13.98 12.68
C PHE A 67 9.42 -14.18 14.20
N GLU A 68 8.23 -14.25 14.79
CA GLU A 68 8.07 -14.59 16.22
C GLU A 68 8.66 -15.97 16.57
N LYS A 69 8.80 -16.86 15.58
CA LYS A 69 9.30 -18.22 15.74
C LYS A 69 10.75 -18.39 15.27
N MET A 70 11.39 -17.31 14.79
CA MET A 70 12.71 -17.36 14.16
C MET A 70 13.62 -16.25 14.68
N HIS A 71 14.89 -16.56 14.91
CA HIS A 71 15.89 -15.51 15.14
C HIS A 71 16.25 -14.86 13.79
N VAL A 72 15.75 -13.65 13.57
CA VAL A 72 15.97 -12.88 12.33
C VAL A 72 16.72 -11.60 12.67
N ALA A 73 17.61 -11.17 11.77
CA ALA A 73 18.32 -9.91 11.89
C ALA A 73 17.34 -8.74 12.11
N GLU A 74 17.70 -7.83 13.01
CA GLU A 74 16.85 -6.71 13.43
C GLU A 74 16.38 -5.85 12.25
N GLN A 75 17.27 -5.63 11.27
CA GLN A 75 16.97 -4.88 10.05
C GLN A 75 15.77 -5.45 9.27
N VAL A 76 15.68 -6.77 9.12
CA VAL A 76 14.60 -7.42 8.37
C VAL A 76 13.28 -7.35 9.14
N GLN A 77 13.33 -7.40 10.47
CA GLN A 77 12.15 -7.17 11.30
C GLN A 77 11.65 -5.71 11.17
N GLN A 78 12.58 -4.74 11.12
CA GLN A 78 12.22 -3.34 10.91
C GLN A 78 11.57 -3.12 9.54
N TRP A 79 12.06 -3.76 8.48
CA TRP A 79 11.42 -3.71 7.15
C TRP A 79 10.00 -4.25 7.17
N ALA A 80 9.76 -5.40 7.80
CA ALA A 80 8.41 -5.95 7.94
C ALA A 80 7.49 -5.04 8.77
N LYS A 81 7.99 -4.46 9.87
CA LYS A 81 7.24 -3.48 10.70
C LYS A 81 6.89 -2.22 9.93
N PHE A 82 7.85 -1.65 9.23
CA PHE A 82 7.62 -0.46 8.42
C PHE A 82 6.65 -0.74 7.28
N GLY A 83 6.91 -1.78 6.48
CA GLY A 83 6.07 -2.19 5.36
C GLY A 83 4.63 -2.47 5.80
N LEU A 84 4.44 -3.21 6.89
CA LEU A 84 3.10 -3.46 7.44
C LEU A 84 2.40 -2.17 7.86
N ARG A 85 3.03 -1.36 8.71
CA ARG A 85 2.41 -0.14 9.25
C ARG A 85 2.06 0.85 8.14
N PHE A 86 2.98 1.06 7.21
CA PHE A 86 2.77 1.97 6.09
C PHE A 86 1.62 1.50 5.20
N ASN A 87 1.65 0.23 4.78
CA ASN A 87 0.62 -0.31 3.91
C ASN A 87 -0.77 -0.30 4.58
N VAL A 88 -0.87 -0.69 5.86
CA VAL A 88 -2.13 -0.62 6.60
C VAL A 88 -2.63 0.82 6.71
N MET A 89 -1.75 1.77 7.07
CA MET A 89 -2.11 3.18 7.14
C MET A 89 -2.61 3.70 5.80
N TYR A 90 -1.95 3.33 4.71
CA TYR A 90 -2.33 3.72 3.35
C TYR A 90 -3.70 3.16 2.97
N VAL A 91 -3.96 1.88 3.22
CA VAL A 91 -5.26 1.24 2.99
C VAL A 91 -6.37 1.94 3.79
N ILE A 92 -6.15 2.22 5.07
CA ILE A 92 -7.12 2.93 5.91
C ILE A 92 -7.41 4.32 5.36
N LEU A 93 -6.36 5.09 5.07
CA LEU A 93 -6.49 6.45 4.56
C LEU A 93 -7.27 6.48 3.24
N PHE A 94 -6.90 5.63 2.28
CA PHE A 94 -7.57 5.60 0.98
C PHE A 94 -8.99 5.03 1.06
N SER A 95 -9.26 4.10 1.98
CA SER A 95 -10.63 3.62 2.21
C SER A 95 -11.54 4.74 2.75
N ILE A 96 -11.01 5.58 3.65
CA ILE A 96 -11.73 6.76 4.15
C ILE A 96 -11.99 7.75 3.01
N ILE A 97 -10.96 8.06 2.20
CA ILE A 97 -11.10 8.97 1.05
C ILE A 97 -12.12 8.44 0.05
N ALA A 98 -12.07 7.14 -0.29
CA ALA A 98 -13.02 6.51 -1.20
C ALA A 98 -14.46 6.57 -0.64
N CYS A 99 -14.64 6.31 0.66
CA CYS A 99 -15.94 6.40 1.30
C CYS A 99 -16.48 7.84 1.26
N LEU A 100 -15.65 8.85 1.55
CA LEU A 100 -16.04 10.26 1.42
C LEU A 100 -16.43 10.63 -0.01
N PHE A 101 -15.71 10.15 -1.02
CA PHE A 101 -16.05 10.36 -2.42
C PHE A 101 -17.42 9.78 -2.78
N VAL A 102 -17.69 8.55 -2.35
CA VAL A 102 -18.99 7.89 -2.56
C VAL A 102 -20.10 8.69 -1.87
N VAL A 103 -19.92 9.07 -0.60
CA VAL A 103 -20.89 9.87 0.15
C VAL A 103 -21.17 11.20 -0.56
N ILE A 104 -20.14 11.95 -0.94
CA ILE A 104 -20.29 13.23 -1.66
C ILE A 104 -21.02 13.02 -3.00
N SER A 105 -20.71 11.95 -3.73
CA SER A 105 -21.38 11.64 -5.00
C SER A 105 -22.87 11.34 -4.84
N LEU A 106 -23.27 10.68 -3.75
CA LEU A 106 -24.68 10.39 -3.45
C LEU A 106 -25.48 11.65 -3.10
N PHE A 107 -24.85 12.65 -2.47
CA PHE A 107 -25.48 13.93 -2.11
C PHE A 107 -25.43 15.01 -3.21
N ARG A 108 -24.72 14.75 -4.31
CA ARG A 108 -24.69 15.63 -5.51
C ARG A 108 -25.78 15.30 -6.54
N VAL A 109 -26.71 14.42 -6.20
CA VAL A 109 -27.97 14.18 -6.93
C VAL A 109 -29.00 15.21 -6.51
#